data_AF-A0A6L7PB44-F1
#
_entry.id   AF-A0A6L7PB44-F1
#
_cell.length_a   1.000
_cell.length_b   1.000
_cell.length_c   1.000
_cell.angle_alpha   90.00
_cell.angle_beta   90.00
_cell.angle_gamma   90.00
#
_symmetry.space_group_name_H-M   'P 1'
#
loop_
_entity.id
_entity.type
_entity.pdbx_description
1 polymer ?
#
loop_
_entity_poly.entity_id
_entity_poly.type
_entity_poly.pdbx_seq_one_letter_code
_entity_poly.pdbx_strand_id
1 'polypeptide(L)'
;MPDQYAATDTRTGLEVVVTGDFPEDPDDRVRIARTTTLFTRLMSTILAMDNKTEQREGFRAVETQLEVAEALLRRDMEEVQRLIRTTLETMGITEERLQEIEAELRRHLEEFGGLDLPPSEPRP
;
A
#
# COMPACT_ATOMS: atom_id res chain seq x y z
N MET A 1 -17.10 5.54 24.19
CA MET A 1 -16.31 6.49 23.38
C MET A 1 -15.35 5.63 22.60
N PRO A 2 -15.24 5.80 21.27
CA PRO A 2 -14.22 5.07 20.50
C PRO A 2 -12.84 5.41 21.07
N ASP A 3 -11.93 4.45 21.04
CA ASP A 3 -10.53 4.70 21.34
C ASP A 3 -9.96 5.69 20.33
N GLN A 4 -9.00 6.52 20.76
CA GLN A 4 -8.37 7.54 19.93
C GLN A 4 -6.86 7.49 20.10
N TYR A 5 -6.14 7.54 18.97
CA TYR A 5 -4.72 7.80 18.94
C TYR A 5 -4.43 8.98 18.00
N ALA A 6 -3.61 9.91 18.44
CA ALA A 6 -3.16 11.06 17.65
C ALA A 6 -1.64 11.01 17.53
N ALA A 7 -1.13 11.22 16.32
CA ALA A 7 0.28 11.42 16.05
C ALA A 7 0.48 12.77 15.39
N THR A 8 1.45 13.54 15.90
CA THR A 8 1.76 14.88 15.42
C THR A 8 3.22 14.93 15.00
N ASP A 9 3.51 15.41 13.80
CA ASP A 9 4.87 15.78 13.38
C ASP A 9 5.16 17.23 13.75
N THR A 10 6.07 17.45 14.68
CA THR A 10 6.36 18.79 15.22
C THR A 10 7.08 19.70 14.24
N ARG A 11 7.70 19.15 13.18
CA ARG A 11 8.38 19.92 12.14
C ARG A 11 7.39 20.64 11.22
N THR A 12 6.32 19.95 10.84
CA THR A 12 5.32 20.46 9.88
C THR A 12 4.02 20.90 10.54
N GLY A 13 3.78 20.48 11.79
CA GLY A 13 2.51 20.66 12.48
C GLY A 13 1.40 19.71 12.00
N LEU A 14 1.72 18.75 11.11
CA LEU A 14 0.76 17.77 10.64
C LEU A 14 0.33 16.86 11.80
N GLU A 15 -0.98 16.66 11.94
CA GLU A 15 -1.56 15.71 12.88
C GLU A 15 -2.43 14.70 12.14
N VAL A 16 -2.30 13.42 12.50
CA VAL A 16 -3.17 12.34 12.08
C VAL A 16 -3.81 11.72 13.31
N VAL A 17 -5.13 11.59 13.27
CA VAL A 17 -5.92 10.98 14.34
C VAL A 17 -6.59 9.72 13.81
N VAL A 18 -6.41 8.61 14.51
CA VAL A 18 -7.11 7.35 14.28
C VAL A 18 -8.09 7.13 15.43
N THR A 19 -9.36 6.89 15.08
CA THR A 19 -10.43 6.60 16.03
C THR A 19 -11.13 5.31 15.66
N GLY A 20 -11.49 4.49 16.64
CA GLY A 20 -12.27 3.27 16.41
C GLY A 20 -12.34 2.38 17.64
N ASP A 21 -12.72 1.12 17.44
CA ASP A 21 -12.70 0.10 18.47
C ASP A 21 -11.35 -0.61 18.43
N PHE A 22 -10.42 -0.25 19.33
CA PHE A 22 -9.09 -0.85 19.32
C PHE A 22 -9.10 -2.21 20.03
N PRO A 23 -8.27 -3.16 19.58
CA PRO A 23 -8.16 -4.49 20.20
C PRO A 23 -7.76 -4.38 21.67
N GLU A 24 -8.16 -5.33 22.51
CA GLU A 24 -7.78 -5.35 23.94
C GLU A 24 -6.28 -5.63 24.12
N ASP A 25 -5.67 -6.35 23.17
CA ASP A 25 -4.28 -6.74 23.22
C ASP A 25 -3.35 -5.50 23.18
N PRO A 26 -2.46 -5.32 24.18
CA PRO A 26 -1.55 -4.18 24.24
C PRO A 26 -0.57 -4.10 23.07
N ASP A 27 -0.09 -5.23 22.54
CA ASP A 27 0.87 -5.24 21.43
C ASP A 27 0.21 -4.75 20.15
N ASP A 28 -1.04 -5.13 19.90
CA ASP A 28 -1.81 -4.63 18.76
C ASP A 28 -2.10 -3.13 18.89
N ARG A 29 -2.42 -2.64 20.09
CA ARG A 29 -2.55 -1.19 20.36
C ARG A 29 -1.25 -0.43 20.07
N VAL A 30 -0.11 -0.99 20.47
CA VAL A 30 1.22 -0.43 20.15
C VAL A 30 1.48 -0.42 18.64
N ARG A 31 1.05 -1.45 17.92
CA ARG A 31 1.17 -1.50 16.45
C ARG A 31 0.35 -0.39 15.78
N ILE A 32 -0.89 -0.15 16.22
CA ILE A 32 -1.71 0.97 15.73
C ILE A 32 -0.95 2.29 15.92
N ALA A 33 -0.48 2.56 17.14
CA ALA A 33 0.25 3.78 17.46
C ALA A 33 1.50 3.99 16.58
N ARG A 34 2.29 2.92 16.39
CA ARG A 34 3.49 2.95 15.54
C ARG A 34 3.15 3.20 14.07
N THR A 35 2.15 2.50 13.53
CA THR A 35 1.72 2.67 12.14
C THR A 35 1.21 4.08 11.88
N THR A 36 0.37 4.63 12.76
CA THR A 36 -0.10 6.02 12.65
C THR A 36 1.06 7.02 12.71
N THR A 37 2.04 6.80 13.58
CA THR A 37 3.25 7.64 13.65
C THR A 37 4.07 7.58 12.36
N LEU A 38 4.28 6.38 11.81
CA LEU A 38 5.00 6.20 10.55
C LEU A 38 4.29 6.90 9.39
N PHE A 39 2.98 6.73 9.28
CA PHE A 39 2.17 7.40 8.27
C PHE A 39 2.24 8.93 8.39
N THR A 40 2.10 9.46 9.61
CA THR A 40 2.20 10.90 9.87
C THR A 40 3.55 11.46 9.41
N ARG A 41 4.66 10.77 9.74
CA ARG A 41 6.00 11.18 9.32
C ARG A 41 6.20 11.10 7.81
N LEU A 42 5.67 10.07 7.17
CA LEU A 42 5.70 9.91 5.72
C LEU A 42 4.96 11.06 5.02
N MET A 43 3.73 11.35 5.44
CA MET A 43 2.93 12.45 4.91
C MET A 43 3.60 13.81 5.14
N SER A 44 4.18 14.01 6.32
CA SER A 44 4.94 15.23 6.63
C SER A 44 6.16 15.40 5.72
N THR A 45 6.84 14.30 5.41
CA THR A 45 7.99 14.30 4.49
C THR A 45 7.59 14.73 3.09
N ILE A 46 6.49 14.18 2.57
CA ILE A 46 5.96 14.54 1.24
C ILE A 46 5.50 16.00 1.20
N LEU A 47 4.80 16.46 2.25
CA LEU A 47 4.33 17.84 2.35
C LEU A 47 5.48 18.85 2.40
N ALA A 48 6.60 18.48 3.00
CA ALA A 48 7.79 19.30 3.11
C ALA A 48 8.68 19.31 1.85
N MET A 49 8.32 18.59 0.78
CA MET A 49 9.06 18.61 -0.49
C MET A 49 8.91 19.95 -1.21
N ASP A 50 10.03 20.52 -1.66
CA ASP A 50 10.07 21.80 -2.36
C ASP A 50 9.59 21.69 -3.82
N ASN A 51 9.83 20.55 -4.47
CA ASN A 51 9.42 20.29 -5.85
C ASN A 51 7.98 19.76 -5.90
N LYS A 52 7.09 20.50 -6.56
CA LYS A 52 5.66 20.12 -6.69
C LYS A 52 5.42 18.88 -7.53
N THR A 53 6.31 18.55 -8.47
CA THR A 53 6.22 17.33 -9.26
C THR A 53 6.55 16.12 -8.39
N GLU A 54 7.71 16.13 -7.73
CA GLU A 54 8.14 15.07 -6.81
C GLU A 54 7.14 14.89 -5.65
N GLN A 55 6.59 15.98 -5.13
CA GLN A 55 5.53 15.93 -4.11
C GLN A 55 4.29 15.16 -4.60
N ARG A 56 3.83 15.44 -5.83
CA ARG A 56 2.68 14.74 -6.42
C ARG A 56 2.97 13.26 -6.68
N GLU A 57 4.17 12.95 -7.14
CA GLU A 57 4.63 11.57 -7.33
C GLU A 57 4.71 10.82 -5.99
N GLY A 58 5.23 11.48 -4.95
CA GLY A 58 5.28 10.93 -3.60
C GLY A 58 3.89 10.58 -3.06
N PHE A 59 2.88 11.45 -3.25
CA PHE A 59 1.51 11.15 -2.86
C PHE A 59 0.95 9.93 -3.59
N ARG A 60 1.10 9.88 -4.94
CA ARG A 60 0.65 8.74 -5.74
C ARG A 60 1.30 7.44 -5.30
N ALA A 61 2.61 7.47 -5.05
CA ALA A 61 3.34 6.30 -4.58
C ALA A 61 2.78 5.78 -3.26
N VAL A 62 2.54 6.66 -2.27
CA VAL A 62 1.99 6.23 -0.97
C VAL A 62 0.56 5.73 -1.10
N GLU A 63 -0.29 6.39 -1.88
CA GLU A 63 -1.67 5.98 -2.15
C GLU A 63 -1.71 4.55 -2.72
N THR A 64 -0.97 4.29 -3.80
CA THR A 64 -0.92 2.96 -4.42
C THR A 64 -0.41 1.88 -3.47
N GLN A 65 0.59 2.17 -2.63
CA GLN A 65 1.08 1.20 -1.65
C GLN A 65 0.03 0.87 -0.58
N LEU A 66 -0.78 1.85 -0.16
CA LEU A 66 -1.86 1.63 0.79
C LEU A 66 -3.00 0.81 0.17
N GLU A 67 -3.36 1.08 -1.08
CA GLU A 67 -4.36 0.31 -1.82
C GLU A 67 -3.93 -1.15 -2.00
N VAL A 68 -2.67 -1.39 -2.36
CA VAL A 68 -2.12 -2.76 -2.48
C VAL A 68 -2.15 -3.47 -1.12
N ALA A 69 -1.75 -2.78 -0.04
CA ALA A 69 -1.80 -3.35 1.30
C ALA A 69 -3.24 -3.69 1.73
N GLU A 70 -4.21 -2.84 1.44
CA GLU A 70 -5.63 -3.09 1.72
C GLU A 70 -6.15 -4.32 0.95
N ALA A 71 -5.86 -4.39 -0.36
CA ALA A 71 -6.27 -5.50 -1.20
C ALA A 71 -5.69 -6.84 -0.72
N LEU A 72 -4.42 -6.86 -0.32
CA LEU A 72 -3.78 -8.03 0.29
C LEU A 72 -4.47 -8.46 1.60
N LEU A 73 -4.82 -7.51 2.48
CA LEU A 73 -5.54 -7.80 3.72
C LEU A 73 -6.94 -8.37 3.45
N ARG A 74 -7.60 -7.90 2.38
CA ARG A 74 -8.89 -8.43 1.90
C ARG A 74 -8.78 -9.73 1.13
N ARG A 75 -7.56 -10.18 0.81
CA ARG A 75 -7.27 -11.33 -0.07
C ARG A 75 -7.84 -11.17 -1.48
N ASP A 76 -7.97 -9.93 -1.94
CA ASP A 76 -8.44 -9.58 -3.27
C ASP A 76 -7.26 -9.56 -4.25
N MET A 77 -6.90 -10.74 -4.77
CA MET A 77 -5.75 -10.88 -5.65
C MET A 77 -5.97 -10.28 -7.04
N GLU A 78 -7.22 -10.14 -7.48
CA GLU A 78 -7.55 -9.47 -8.74
C GLU A 78 -7.22 -7.98 -8.63
N GLU A 79 -7.61 -7.35 -7.53
CA GLU A 79 -7.31 -5.96 -7.26
C GLU A 79 -5.79 -5.72 -7.09
N VAL A 80 -5.09 -6.61 -6.38
CA VAL A 80 -3.61 -6.56 -6.27
C VAL A 80 -2.95 -6.60 -7.66
N GLN A 81 -3.36 -7.51 -8.53
CA GLN A 81 -2.81 -7.61 -9.89
C GLN A 81 -3.08 -6.35 -10.71
N ARG A 82 -4.29 -5.78 -10.60
CA ARG A 82 -4.67 -4.53 -11.28
C ARG A 82 -3.79 -3.36 -10.82
N LEU A 83 -3.60 -3.21 -9.51
CA LEU A 83 -2.78 -2.13 -8.93
C LEU A 83 -1.30 -2.25 -9.30
N ILE A 84 -0.74 -3.47 -9.27
CA ILE A 84 0.63 -3.73 -9.71
C ILE A 84 0.80 -3.38 -11.18
N ARG A 85 -0.14 -3.80 -12.04
CA ARG A 85 -0.11 -3.48 -13.47
C ARG A 85 -0.08 -1.97 -13.72
N THR A 86 -1.01 -1.22 -13.12
CA THR A 86 -1.06 0.24 -13.23
C THR A 86 0.22 0.90 -12.72
N THR A 87 0.84 0.36 -11.67
CA THR A 87 2.13 0.86 -11.15
C THR A 87 3.24 0.68 -12.18
N LEU A 88 3.36 -0.52 -12.75
CA LEU A 88 4.40 -0.84 -13.74
C LEU A 88 4.22 -0.03 -15.04
N GLU A 89 2.98 0.16 -15.51
CA GLU A 89 2.65 1.03 -16.64
C GLU A 89 3.09 2.48 -16.38
N THR A 90 2.84 2.99 -15.17
CA THR A 90 3.24 4.35 -14.77
C THR A 90 4.77 4.51 -14.73
N MET A 91 5.51 3.44 -14.45
CA MET A 91 6.97 3.41 -14.48
C MET A 91 7.55 3.23 -15.90
N GLY A 92 6.71 3.16 -16.93
CA GLY A 92 7.13 3.02 -18.33
C GLY A 92 7.51 1.60 -18.74
N ILE A 93 7.10 0.59 -17.96
CA ILE A 93 7.28 -0.82 -18.30
C ILE A 93 6.18 -1.20 -19.30
N THR A 94 6.57 -1.63 -20.49
CA THR A 94 5.66 -1.99 -21.58
C THR A 94 4.89 -3.27 -21.28
N GLU A 95 3.71 -3.44 -21.90
CA GLU A 95 2.83 -4.62 -21.75
C GLU A 95 3.60 -5.96 -21.93
N GLU A 96 4.56 -6.00 -22.87
CA GLU A 96 5.41 -7.17 -23.12
C GLU A 96 6.29 -7.53 -21.90
N ARG A 97 6.88 -6.53 -21.24
CA ARG A 97 7.67 -6.72 -20.01
C ARG A 97 6.78 -7.06 -18.81
N LEU A 98 5.56 -6.56 -18.82
CA LEU A 98 4.58 -6.82 -17.77
C LEU A 98 4.17 -8.30 -17.73
N GLN A 99 4.00 -8.93 -18.90
CA GLN A 99 3.71 -10.36 -19.03
C GLN A 99 4.87 -11.24 -18.54
N GLU A 100 6.12 -10.84 -18.76
CA GLU A 100 7.31 -11.53 -18.23
C GLU A 100 7.32 -11.48 -16.70
N ILE A 101 7.07 -10.31 -16.11
CA ILE A 101 7.05 -10.10 -14.65
C ILE A 101 5.85 -10.80 -14.00
N GLU A 102 4.67 -10.77 -14.62
CA GLU A 102 3.48 -11.46 -14.12
C GLU A 102 3.69 -12.98 -14.07
N ALA A 103 4.34 -13.55 -15.09
CA ALA A 103 4.70 -14.97 -15.11
C ALA A 103 5.71 -15.33 -14.01
N GLU A 104 6.66 -14.44 -13.71
CA GLU A 104 7.65 -14.62 -12.65
C GLU A 104 7.05 -14.47 -11.24
N LEU A 105 6.15 -13.50 -11.05
CA LEU A 105 5.40 -13.32 -9.80
C LEU A 105 4.47 -14.51 -9.51
N ARG A 106 3.75 -15.00 -10.52
CA ARG A 106 2.89 -16.19 -10.39
C ARG A 106 3.70 -17.40 -9.95
N ARG A 107 4.87 -17.61 -10.56
CA ARG A 107 5.79 -18.70 -10.19
C ARG A 107 6.30 -18.58 -8.75
N HIS A 108 6.70 -17.38 -8.31
CA HIS A 108 7.16 -17.17 -6.93
C HIS A 108 6.03 -17.30 -5.90
N LEU A 109 4.80 -16.92 -6.25
CA LEU A 109 3.63 -17.08 -5.37
C LEU A 109 3.22 -18.55 -5.24
N GLU A 110 3.30 -19.33 -6.32
CA GLU A 110 3.10 -20.79 -6.31
C GLU A 110 4.14 -21.51 -5.43
N GLU A 111 5.40 -21.04 -5.44
CA GLU A 111 6.46 -21.56 -4.55
C GLU A 111 6.25 -21.20 -3.08
N PHE A 112 5.64 -20.04 -2.78
CA PHE A 112 5.41 -19.57 -1.40
C PHE A 112 4.10 -20.05 -0.77
N GLY A 113 3.13 -20.52 -1.56
CA GLY A 113 1.90 -21.08 -1.05
C GLY A 113 1.17 -21.84 -2.15
N GLY A 114 1.05 -23.16 -2.00
CA GLY A 114 0.35 -24.07 -2.93
C GLY A 114 -1.16 -23.81 -3.04
N LEU A 115 -1.52 -22.62 -3.52
CA LEU A 115 -2.85 -22.22 -3.97
C LEU A 115 -2.82 -22.23 -5.48
N ASP A 116 -3.47 -23.24 -6.04
CA ASP A 116 -3.72 -23.43 -7.46
C ASP A 116 -4.54 -22.23 -7.97
N LEU A 117 -3.88 -21.24 -8.57
CA LEU A 117 -4.56 -20.13 -9.23
C LEU A 117 -5.11 -20.64 -10.56
N PRO A 118 -6.42 -20.49 -10.83
CA PRO A 118 -6.98 -20.97 -12.08
C PRO A 118 -6.30 -20.27 -13.27
N PRO A 119 -6.04 -21.00 -14.38
CA PRO A 119 -5.39 -20.43 -15.54
C PRO A 119 -6.21 -19.27 -16.08
N SER A 120 -5.52 -18.18 -16.42
CA SER A 120 -6.11 -17.05 -17.12
C SER A 120 -6.63 -17.52 -18.48
N GLU A 121 -7.95 -17.59 -18.65
CA GLU A 121 -8.56 -17.89 -19.94
C GLU A 121 -8.14 -16.84 -20.98
N PRO A 122 -7.79 -17.25 -22.21
CA PRO A 122 -7.54 -16.31 -23.29
C PRO A 122 -8.85 -15.59 -23.62
N ARG A 123 -8.87 -14.26 -23.46
CA ARG A 123 -10.01 -13.44 -23.89
C ARG A 123 -10.13 -13.47 -25.43
N PRO A 124 -11.37 -13.50 -25.97
CA PRO A 124 -11.64 -13.50 -27.40
C PRO A 124 -11.28 -12.17 -28.09
#